data_AF-A0A2N1QXL9-F1
#
_entry.id   AF-A0A2N1QXL9-F1
#
_cell.length_a   1.000
_cell.length_b   1.000
_cell.length_c   1.000
_cell.angle_alpha   90.00
_cell.angle_beta   90.00
_cell.angle_gamma   90.00
#
_symmetry.space_group_name_H-M   'P 1'
#
loop_
_entity.id
_entity.type
_entity.pdbx_description
1 polymer ?
#
loop_
_entity_poly.entity_id
_entity_poly.type
_entity_poly.pdbx_seq_one_letter_code
_entity_poly.pdbx_strand_id
1 'polypeptide(L)'
;LFRSLGGTRRRYASVGDIIVVAVKSALPNSSIKKGTIEKAVIVRTHKEYRRPDGTYIRFDDNACVVIDANKNPKGKRIFGPVARELREKDYMKIISLAPEVL
;
A
#
# COMPACT_ATOMS: atom_id res chain seq x y z
N LEU A 1 14.45 -7.47 4.35
CA LEU A 1 13.68 -8.66 3.90
C LEU A 1 12.26 -8.21 3.56
N PHE A 2 11.68 -8.67 2.46
CA PHE A 2 10.30 -8.36 2.06
C PHE A 2 9.60 -9.68 1.71
N ARG A 3 8.39 -9.88 2.24
CA ARG A 3 7.59 -11.10 2.01
C ARG A 3 6.14 -10.72 1.70
N SER A 4 5.63 -11.19 0.57
CA SER A 4 4.20 -11.06 0.23
C SER A 4 3.39 -12.05 1.07
N LEU A 5 2.28 -11.59 1.64
CA LEU A 5 1.33 -12.45 2.35
C LEU A 5 0.29 -12.93 1.33
N GLY A 6 0.20 -14.24 1.09
CA GLY A 6 -0.79 -14.79 0.13
C GLY A 6 -0.42 -16.08 -0.60
N GLY A 7 0.45 -16.93 -0.05
CA GLY A 7 0.73 -18.27 -0.56
C GLY A 7 2.21 -18.62 -0.69
N THR A 8 2.52 -19.91 -0.80
CA THR A 8 3.89 -20.48 -0.72
C THR A 8 4.78 -20.13 -1.93
N ARG A 9 4.23 -19.54 -3.02
CA ARG A 9 4.98 -19.18 -4.24
C ARG A 9 4.68 -17.79 -4.80
N ARG A 10 4.03 -16.91 -4.04
CA ARG A 10 3.66 -15.57 -4.54
C ARG A 10 4.91 -14.67 -4.61
N ARG A 11 5.42 -14.45 -5.83
CA ARG A 11 6.64 -13.66 -6.10
C ARG A 11 6.37 -12.15 -6.21
N TYR A 12 5.15 -11.78 -6.57
CA TYR A 12 4.78 -10.38 -6.83
C TYR A 12 3.57 -9.98 -5.99
N ALA A 13 3.56 -8.71 -5.59
CA ALA A 13 2.46 -8.05 -4.93
C ALA A 13 2.00 -6.88 -5.80
N SER A 14 0.69 -6.68 -5.85
CA SER A 14 0.00 -5.68 -6.65
C SER A 14 -0.77 -4.72 -5.74
N VAL A 15 -1.43 -3.72 -6.33
CA VAL A 15 -2.28 -2.77 -5.62
C VAL A 15 -3.25 -3.50 -4.67
N GLY A 16 -3.27 -3.05 -3.42
CA GLY A 16 -4.12 -3.57 -2.35
C GLY A 16 -3.65 -4.87 -1.71
N ASP A 17 -2.53 -5.45 -2.14
CA ASP A 17 -1.91 -6.57 -1.45
C ASP A 17 -1.16 -6.10 -0.19
N ILE A 18 -1.21 -6.91 0.86
CA ILE A 18 -0.49 -6.66 2.11
C ILE A 18 0.91 -7.28 2.03
N ILE A 19 1.92 -6.47 2.31
CA ILE A 19 3.32 -6.86 2.36
C ILE A 19 3.91 -6.60 3.74
N VAL A 20 4.89 -7.41 4.11
CA VAL A 20 5.73 -7.16 5.29
C VAL A 20 6.96 -6.38 4.86
N VAL A 21 7.17 -5.23 5.48
CA VAL A 21 8.24 -4.27 5.14
C VAL A 21 9.15 -4.03 6.32
N ALA A 22 10.44 -3.83 6.06
CA ALA A 22 11.41 -3.38 7.05
C ALA A 22 11.70 -1.89 6.81
N VAL A 23 11.58 -1.07 7.85
CA VAL A 23 11.71 0.38 7.76
C VAL A 23 13.19 0.75 7.65
N LYS A 24 13.61 1.28 6.49
CA LYS A 24 15.01 1.68 6.26
C LYS A 24 15.32 3.10 6.73
N SER A 25 14.35 3.99 6.63
CA SER A 25 14.46 5.40 7.03
C SER A 25 13.15 5.80 7.70
N ALA A 26 13.26 6.66 8.71
CA ALA A 26 12.14 7.19 9.47
C ALA A 26 12.44 8.63 9.88
N LEU A 27 11.39 9.45 9.98
CA LEU A 27 11.51 10.80 10.51
C LEU A 27 11.75 10.72 12.04
N PRO A 28 12.55 11.62 12.63
CA PRO A 28 12.93 11.54 14.05
C PRO A 28 11.74 11.58 15.02
N ASN A 29 10.65 12.28 14.66
CA ASN A 29 9.42 12.38 15.47
C ASN A 29 8.30 11.43 14.99
N SER A 30 8.62 10.46 14.14
CA SER A 30 7.60 9.51 13.67
C SER A 30 7.38 8.40 14.70
N SER A 31 6.15 7.87 14.76
CA SER A 31 5.79 6.74 15.62
C SER A 31 6.48 5.43 15.21
N ILE A 32 7.07 5.38 14.01
CA ILE A 32 7.70 4.21 13.43
C ILE A 32 9.21 4.41 13.47
N LYS A 33 9.95 3.47 14.07
CA LYS A 33 11.40 3.55 14.20
C LYS A 33 12.10 2.90 13.01
N LYS A 34 13.32 3.36 12.70
CA LYS A 34 14.19 2.68 11.74
C LYS A 34 14.48 1.25 12.23
N GLY A 35 14.45 0.29 11.32
CA GLY A 35 14.71 -1.13 11.59
C GLY A 35 13.50 -1.95 12.04
N THR A 36 12.35 -1.33 12.31
CA THR A 36 11.14 -2.09 12.67
C THR A 36 10.56 -2.80 11.46
N ILE A 37 9.91 -3.93 11.73
CA ILE A 37 9.17 -4.70 10.74
C ILE A 37 7.69 -4.35 10.88
N GLU A 38 7.09 -3.88 9.80
CA GLU A 38 5.72 -3.39 9.76
C GLU A 38 4.93 -4.07 8.63
N LYS A 39 3.59 -4.01 8.71
CA LYS A 39 2.71 -4.38 7.61
C LYS A 39 2.34 -3.13 6.81
N ALA A 40 2.32 -3.25 5.50
CA ALA A 40 1.90 -2.18 4.61
C ALA A 40 1.02 -2.72 3.48
N VAL A 41 0.10 -1.89 3.00
CA VAL A 41 -0.69 -2.15 1.80
C VAL A 41 -0.13 -1.35 0.63
N ILE A 42 0.01 -1.98 -0.53
CA ILE A 42 0.48 -1.30 -1.75
C ILE A 42 -0.67 -0.42 -2.30
N VAL A 43 -0.39 0.84 -2.57
CA VAL A 43 -1.40 1.80 -3.07
C VAL A 43 -1.11 2.30 -4.49
N ARG A 44 0.17 2.29 -4.90
CA ARG A 44 0.61 2.63 -6.27
C ARG A 44 1.66 1.65 -6.74
N THR A 45 1.59 1.29 -8.02
CA THR A 45 2.58 0.45 -8.68
C THR A 45 2.96 1.04 -10.03
N HIS A 46 4.27 1.02 -10.33
CA HIS A 46 4.78 1.38 -11.65
C HIS A 46 4.48 0.31 -12.71
N LYS A 47 4.26 -0.94 -12.30
CA LYS A 47 3.77 -1.96 -13.23
C LYS A 47 2.28 -1.73 -13.49
N GLU A 48 1.91 -1.84 -14.77
CA GLU A 48 0.52 -1.74 -15.22
C GLU A 48 -0.36 -2.78 -14.51
N TYR A 49 -1.51 -2.33 -14.03
CA TYR A 49 -2.54 -3.16 -13.43
C TYR A 49 -3.75 -3.19 -14.37
N ARG A 50 -4.17 -4.39 -14.75
CA ARG A 50 -5.32 -4.59 -15.63
C ARG A 50 -6.60 -4.61 -14.81
N ARG A 51 -7.53 -3.72 -15.15
CA ARG A 51 -8.85 -3.61 -14.54
C ARG A 51 -9.84 -4.60 -15.17
N PRO A 52 -10.92 -4.96 -14.45
CA PRO A 52 -11.95 -5.86 -14.98
C PRO A 52 -12.70 -5.28 -16.19
N ASP A 53 -12.76 -3.95 -16.32
CA ASP A 53 -13.30 -3.24 -17.49
C ASP A 53 -12.37 -3.29 -18.72
N GLY A 54 -11.20 -3.92 -18.61
CA GLY A 54 -10.21 -4.04 -19.69
C GLY A 54 -9.24 -2.86 -19.79
N THR A 55 -9.43 -1.80 -19.00
CA THR A 55 -8.49 -0.68 -18.94
C THR A 55 -7.24 -1.03 -18.14
N TYR A 56 -6.18 -0.24 -18.33
CA TYR A 56 -4.93 -0.39 -17.60
C TYR A 56 -4.63 0.89 -16.81
N ILE A 57 -4.22 0.72 -15.56
CA ILE A 57 -3.72 1.83 -14.73
C ILE A 57 -2.24 1.61 -14.42
N ARG A 58 -1.47 2.69 -14.48
CA ARG A 58 -0.05 2.72 -14.13
C ARG A 58 0.27 4.01 -13.40
N PHE A 59 1.11 3.93 -12.37
CA PHE A 59 1.65 5.10 -11.68
C PHE A 59 3.12 5.31 -12.05
N ASP A 60 3.67 6.47 -11.76
CA ASP A 60 5.08 6.75 -12.00
C ASP A 60 5.99 6.11 -10.93
N ASP A 61 5.48 5.93 -9.71
CA ASP A 61 6.21 5.40 -8.56
C ASP A 61 5.52 4.18 -7.91
N ASN A 62 6.29 3.45 -7.11
CA ASN A 62 5.76 2.42 -6.21
C ASN A 62 5.57 3.02 -4.81
N ALA A 63 4.36 2.91 -4.25
CA ALA A 63 4.07 3.43 -2.93
C ALA A 63 3.22 2.46 -2.10
N CYS A 64 3.40 2.50 -0.79
CA CYS A 64 2.63 1.71 0.16
C CYS A 64 2.28 2.53 1.41
N VAL A 65 1.19 2.14 2.08
CA VAL A 65 0.71 2.75 3.32
C VAL A 65 0.88 1.75 4.45
N VAL A 66 1.52 2.17 5.55
CA VAL A 66 1.68 1.33 6.74
C VAL A 66 0.35 1.16 7.45
N ILE A 67 0.00 -0.10 7.76
CA ILE A 67 -1.26 -0.48 8.38
C ILE A 67 -1.06 -1.21 9.70
N ASP A 68 -2.10 -1.20 10.54
CA ASP A 68 -2.21 -2.03 11.74
C ASP A 68 -2.71 -3.46 11.42
N ALA A 69 -2.96 -4.25 12.46
CA ALA A 69 -3.52 -5.60 12.32
C ALA A 69 -4.99 -5.60 11.80
N ASN A 70 -5.69 -4.49 11.96
CA ASN A 70 -7.10 -4.28 11.61
C ASN A 70 -7.25 -3.57 10.24
N LYS A 71 -6.18 -3.52 9.43
CA LYS A 71 -6.14 -2.84 8.11
C LYS A 71 -6.38 -1.32 8.17
N ASN A 72 -6.26 -0.69 9.33
CA ASN A 72 -6.31 0.77 9.44
C ASN A 72 -4.95 1.39 9.15
N PRO A 73 -4.88 2.57 8.51
CA PRO A 73 -3.62 3.28 8.35
C PRO A 73 -3.08 3.74 9.70
N LYS A 74 -1.78 3.53 9.95
CA LYS A 74 -1.10 4.08 11.14
C LYS A 74 -0.84 5.60 11.02
N GLY A 75 -0.84 6.12 9.80
CA GLY A 75 -0.66 7.54 9.50
C GLY A 75 -1.98 8.31 9.50
N LYS A 76 -1.90 9.64 9.71
CA LYS A 76 -3.07 10.54 9.69
C LYS A 76 -3.37 11.16 8.32
N ARG A 77 -2.42 11.09 7.38
CA ARG A 77 -2.50 11.74 6.06
C ARG A 77 -1.90 10.82 5.00
N ILE A 78 -2.47 10.86 3.80
CA ILE A 78 -1.97 10.14 2.62
C ILE A 78 -1.51 11.17 1.60
N PHE A 79 -0.38 10.86 0.95
CA PHE A 79 0.22 11.73 -0.05
C PHE A 79 0.15 11.10 -1.44
N GLY A 80 -0.30 11.91 -2.39
CA GLY A 80 -0.47 11.53 -3.78
C GLY A 80 -1.73 10.70 -4.03
N PRO A 81 -2.00 10.38 -5.31
CA PRO A 81 -3.17 9.63 -5.70
C PRO A 81 -3.08 8.18 -5.21
N VAL A 82 -4.25 7.56 -5.04
CA VAL A 82 -4.38 6.14 -4.71
C VAL A 82 -5.26 5.43 -5.73
N ALA A 83 -5.03 4.15 -5.90
CA ALA A 83 -5.80 3.33 -6.83
C ALA A 83 -7.20 2.97 -6.27
N ARG A 84 -8.24 3.05 -7.10
CA ARG A 84 -9.64 2.79 -6.73
C ARG A 84 -9.90 1.34 -6.29
N GLU A 85 -9.04 0.41 -6.70
CA GLU A 85 -9.07 -1.01 -6.36
C GLU A 85 -8.96 -1.26 -4.84
N LEU A 86 -8.45 -0.29 -4.09
CA LEU A 86 -8.46 -0.32 -2.63
C LEU A 86 -9.87 -0.40 -2.05
N ARG A 87 -10.91 0.02 -2.80
CA ARG A 87 -12.31 0.02 -2.35
C ARG A 87 -12.84 -1.39 -2.27
N GLU A 88 -12.51 -2.21 -3.27
CA GLU A 88 -12.93 -3.61 -3.37
C GLU A 88 -12.28 -4.49 -2.29
N LYS A 89 -11.17 -4.02 -1.70
CA LYS A 89 -10.42 -4.73 -0.64
C LYS A 89 -10.66 -4.17 0.76
N ASP A 90 -11.71 -3.38 0.95
CA ASP A 90 -12.17 -2.79 2.23
C ASP A 90 -11.21 -1.77 2.87
N TYR A 91 -10.37 -1.08 2.09
CA TYR A 91 -9.48 -0.03 2.60
C TYR A 91 -10.13 1.36 2.60
N MET A 92 -11.38 1.46 3.06
CA MET A 92 -12.16 2.70 3.01
C MET A 92 -11.48 3.87 3.72
N LYS A 93 -10.89 3.66 4.90
CA LYS A 93 -10.16 4.72 5.63
C LYS A 93 -8.98 5.30 4.87
N ILE A 94 -8.32 4.48 4.04
CA ILE A 94 -7.21 4.93 3.21
C ILE A 94 -7.75 5.80 2.08
N ILE A 95 -8.81 5.35 1.41
CA ILE A 95 -9.46 6.12 0.33
C ILE A 95 -9.96 7.47 0.84
N SER A 96 -10.61 7.50 2.02
CA SER A 96 -11.15 8.73 2.60
C SER A 96 -10.09 9.77 2.98
N LEU A 97 -8.84 9.34 3.24
CA LEU A 97 -7.73 10.23 3.58
C LEU A 97 -6.88 10.64 2.37
N ALA A 98 -7.14 10.05 1.21
CA ALA A 98 -6.38 10.31 0.00
C ALA A 98 -6.88 11.58 -0.70
N PRO A 99 -5.97 12.39 -1.27
CA PRO A 99 -6.35 13.60 -2.00
C PRO A 99 -7.06 13.29 -3.33
N GLU A 100 -6.73 12.17 -3.96
CA GLU A 100 -7.27 11.78 -5.26
C GLU A 100 -7.31 10.24 -5.39
N VAL A 101 -8.31 9.74 -6.11
CA VAL A 101 -8.53 8.30 -6.33
C VAL A 101 -8.68 8.04 -7.82
N LEU A 102 -7.84 7.16 -8.38
CA LEU A 102 -7.73 6.86 -9.82
C LEU A 102 -8.13 5.43 -10.16
#